data_AF-A0A7K7LW36-F1
#
_entry.id   AF-A0A7K7LW36-F1
#
_cell.length_a   1.000
_cell.length_b   1.000
_cell.length_c   1.000
_cell.angle_alpha   90.00
_cell.angle_beta   90.00
_cell.angle_gamma   90.00
#
_symmetry.space_group_name_H-M   'P 1'
#
loop_
_entity.id
_entity.type
_entity.pdbx_description
1 polymer ?
#
loop_
_entity_poly.entity_id
_entity_poly.type
_entity_poly.pdbx_seq_one_letter_code
_entity_poly.pdbx_strand_id
1 'polypeptide(L)'
;QLDCSQHSSGITKDGRSWVACPRDLKPVCGTDGNTYSNDCGICHYNAEHGTSVEKEHDGECKPKPIVVDCSNYTRAIGDDQVMIACSRIIKPVCGSDGLTYDNDCGICSYNAEHDANITKIHEGPCKDSVAVDCTRYPPRTSEDGSTFVPCTRELNPVCGTDGTTYGNECELCAHNAEQRTHVGKKHNGRCREKTAELDCSKLITRKVEGGKDLARCPRILQPVCGTDGFTYDNDCSICAHNLQQGTDVKKSHDGRCKEESTPVDCNMFLSGVKSGEAIRACPSILLEICGTDGNTYSNDCALCAHNIQYGTHVAKKHDGPCVEEAPQLNCSQFRRTTLKDGREVMACSMIYDPVCGTDGVTYASDCSLCAHNMEHRTNLGKRKNGPCEKDITR
;
A
#
# COMPACT_ATOMS: atom_id res chain seq x y z
N GLN A 1 -5.89 36.79 -6.24
CA GLN A 1 -4.84 37.33 -7.13
C GLN A 1 -3.58 37.51 -6.30
N LEU A 2 -2.45 37.00 -6.78
CA LEU A 2 -1.17 37.07 -6.05
C LEU A 2 -0.62 38.51 -6.13
N ASP A 3 -0.30 39.12 -4.99
CA ASP A 3 0.26 40.46 -4.92
C ASP A 3 1.58 40.47 -4.16
N CYS A 4 2.69 40.36 -4.91
CA CYS A 4 4.02 40.34 -4.33
C CYS A 4 4.52 41.71 -3.85
N SER A 5 3.81 42.80 -4.15
CA SER A 5 4.19 44.15 -3.69
C SER A 5 3.98 44.35 -2.19
N GLN A 6 3.19 43.49 -1.56
CA GLN A 6 2.91 43.52 -0.11
C GLN A 6 4.09 43.00 0.73
N HIS A 7 5.05 42.32 0.11
CA HIS A 7 6.20 41.75 0.78
C HIS A 7 7.45 42.59 0.51
N SER A 8 8.13 43.01 1.58
CA SER A 8 9.42 43.67 1.44
C SER A 8 10.40 42.73 0.75
N SER A 9 11.08 43.20 -0.28
CA SER A 9 12.00 42.41 -1.09
C SER A 9 13.23 43.22 -1.49
N GLY A 10 14.29 42.54 -1.90
CA GLY A 10 15.50 43.18 -2.36
C GLY A 10 16.53 42.18 -2.85
N ILE A 11 17.72 42.69 -3.17
CA ILE A 11 18.86 41.88 -3.62
C ILE A 11 19.99 42.08 -2.62
N THR A 12 20.56 40.99 -2.12
CA THR A 12 21.73 41.06 -1.23
C THR A 12 22.97 41.50 -2.01
N LYS A 13 24.02 41.91 -1.29
CA LYS A 13 25.30 42.29 -1.92
C LYS A 13 25.91 41.17 -2.78
N ASP A 14 25.57 39.93 -2.48
CA ASP A 14 26.04 38.73 -3.19
C ASP A 14 25.13 38.35 -4.38
N GLY A 15 24.17 39.21 -4.73
CA GLY A 15 23.28 39.01 -5.88
C GLY A 15 22.11 38.06 -5.64
N ARG A 16 21.85 37.64 -4.40
CA ARG A 16 20.69 36.78 -4.07
C ARG A 16 19.45 37.64 -3.81
N SER A 17 18.37 37.35 -4.52
CA SER A 17 17.06 37.92 -4.24
C SER A 17 16.52 37.41 -2.90
N TRP A 18 15.87 38.27 -2.13
CA TRP A 18 15.17 37.89 -0.90
C TRP A 18 13.79 38.53 -0.86
N VAL A 19 12.86 37.84 -0.19
CA VAL A 19 11.51 38.32 0.09
C VAL A 19 11.22 38.03 1.56
N ALA A 20 10.83 39.05 2.33
CA ALA A 20 10.48 38.90 3.74
C ALA A 20 9.10 38.25 3.87
N CYS A 21 9.10 36.93 4.02
CA CYS A 21 7.88 36.16 4.17
C CYS A 21 7.43 35.97 5.61
N PRO A 22 6.12 36.09 5.90
CA PRO A 22 5.56 35.66 7.17
C PRO A 22 5.72 34.14 7.33
N ARG A 23 5.78 33.68 8.58
CA ARG A 23 5.93 32.25 8.94
C ARG A 23 4.58 31.53 9.10
N ASP A 24 3.49 32.07 8.55
CA ASP A 24 2.20 31.38 8.57
C ASP A 24 2.14 30.31 7.47
N LEU A 25 1.75 29.09 7.85
CA LEU A 25 1.57 27.99 6.94
C LEU A 25 0.13 28.01 6.40
N LYS A 26 -0.04 28.53 5.19
CA LYS A 26 -1.31 28.57 4.45
C LYS A 26 -1.03 28.09 3.02
N PRO A 27 -0.93 26.78 2.79
CA PRO A 27 -0.44 26.25 1.53
C PRO A 27 -1.24 26.78 0.33
N VAL A 28 -0.56 27.04 -0.77
CA VAL A 28 -1.17 27.50 -2.03
C VAL A 28 -0.58 26.74 -3.21
N CYS A 29 -1.39 26.51 -4.24
CA CYS A 29 -0.95 25.86 -5.47
C CYS A 29 -0.53 26.92 -6.48
N GLY A 30 0.71 26.84 -6.96
CA GLY A 30 1.20 27.64 -8.07
C GLY A 30 0.73 27.08 -9.41
N THR A 31 0.63 27.94 -10.42
CA THR A 31 0.35 27.59 -11.82
C THR A 31 1.41 26.68 -12.46
N ASP A 32 2.55 26.50 -11.81
CA ASP A 32 3.56 25.49 -12.16
C ASP A 32 3.22 24.08 -11.63
N GLY A 33 2.21 23.98 -10.76
CA GLY A 33 1.79 22.76 -10.08
C GLY A 33 2.61 22.43 -8.84
N ASN A 34 3.39 23.38 -8.30
CA ASN A 34 4.10 23.22 -7.04
C ASN A 34 3.28 23.81 -5.87
N THR A 35 3.30 23.11 -4.73
CA THR A 35 2.71 23.61 -3.48
C THR A 35 3.70 24.51 -2.76
N TYR A 36 3.31 25.74 -2.48
CA TYR A 36 4.08 26.71 -1.71
C TYR A 36 3.52 26.86 -0.31
N SER A 37 4.35 27.20 0.67
CA SER A 37 3.94 27.32 2.08
C SER A 37 2.86 28.41 2.30
N ASN A 38 2.88 29.46 1.49
CA ASN A 38 1.92 30.55 1.43
C ASN A 38 2.13 31.40 0.17
N ASP A 39 1.28 32.42 -0.05
CA ASP A 39 1.39 33.38 -1.17
C ASP A 39 2.80 33.99 -1.30
N CYS A 40 3.42 34.35 -0.16
CA CYS A 40 4.78 34.90 -0.18
C CYS A 40 5.83 33.89 -0.66
N GLY A 41 5.61 32.59 -0.42
CA GLY A 41 6.45 31.52 -0.96
C GLY A 41 6.54 31.55 -2.49
N ILE A 42 5.43 31.82 -3.18
CA ILE A 42 5.42 32.00 -4.65
C ILE A 42 6.24 33.23 -5.03
N CYS A 43 6.06 34.35 -4.32
CA CYS A 43 6.81 35.58 -4.57
C CYS A 43 8.32 35.41 -4.38
N HIS A 44 8.73 34.71 -3.33
CA HIS A 44 10.13 34.36 -3.07
C HIS A 44 10.70 33.52 -4.21
N TYR A 45 10.00 32.46 -4.61
CA TYR A 45 10.41 31.59 -5.70
C TYR A 45 10.60 32.36 -7.01
N ASN A 46 9.63 33.19 -7.38
CA ASN A 46 9.71 34.06 -8.56
C ASN A 46 10.89 35.04 -8.51
N ALA A 47 11.14 35.66 -7.36
CA ALA A 47 12.25 36.59 -7.19
C ALA A 47 13.62 35.89 -7.28
N GLU A 48 13.72 34.66 -6.77
CA GLU A 48 14.95 33.87 -6.78
C GLU A 48 15.25 33.26 -8.16
N HIS A 49 14.22 32.75 -8.85
CA HIS A 49 14.37 31.99 -10.10
C HIS A 49 14.07 32.82 -11.36
N GLY A 50 13.60 34.06 -11.22
CA GLY A 50 13.20 34.90 -12.35
C GLY A 50 11.96 34.36 -13.08
N THR A 51 11.09 33.63 -12.37
CA THR A 51 9.86 33.04 -12.91
C THR A 51 8.65 33.94 -12.68
N SER A 52 7.52 33.60 -13.33
CA SER A 52 6.25 34.31 -13.17
C SER A 52 5.12 33.34 -12.80
N VAL A 53 5.35 32.52 -11.77
CA VAL A 53 4.34 31.61 -11.23
C VAL A 53 3.26 32.44 -10.56
N GLU A 54 2.02 32.31 -11.02
CA GLU A 54 0.84 32.87 -10.35
C GLU A 54 0.23 31.85 -9.40
N LYS A 55 -0.57 32.33 -8.43
CA LYS A 55 -1.42 31.45 -7.62
C LYS A 55 -2.57 30.91 -8.49
N GLU A 56 -2.65 29.59 -8.60
CA GLU A 56 -3.76 28.90 -9.26
C GLU A 56 -4.97 28.80 -8.32
N HIS A 57 -4.76 28.26 -7.12
CA HIS A 57 -5.81 28.19 -6.08
C HIS A 57 -5.20 28.13 -4.66
N ASP A 58 -6.03 28.42 -3.65
CA ASP A 58 -5.65 28.23 -2.26
C ASP A 58 -5.65 26.72 -1.90
N GLY A 59 -4.78 26.30 -0.98
CA GLY A 59 -4.55 24.90 -0.64
C GLY A 59 -3.40 24.25 -1.44
N GLU A 60 -3.02 23.04 -1.06
CA GLU A 60 -1.95 22.29 -1.74
C GLU A 60 -2.37 21.89 -3.16
N CYS A 61 -1.41 21.86 -4.10
CA CYS A 61 -1.65 21.30 -5.42
C CYS A 61 -2.12 19.85 -5.30
N LYS A 62 -3.12 19.48 -6.10
CA LYS A 62 -3.44 18.07 -6.29
C LYS A 62 -2.20 17.41 -6.93
N PRO A 63 -1.71 16.25 -6.42
CA PRO A 63 -0.61 15.55 -7.05
C PRO A 63 -0.96 15.31 -8.52
N LYS A 64 -0.10 15.75 -9.43
CA LYS A 64 -0.31 15.48 -10.86
C LYS A 64 -0.30 13.95 -11.04
N PRO A 65 -1.36 13.36 -11.62
CA PRO A 65 -1.40 11.92 -11.82
C PRO A 65 -0.21 11.50 -12.68
N ILE A 66 0.58 10.56 -12.19
CA ILE A 66 1.72 10.01 -12.91
C ILE A 66 1.13 9.00 -13.90
N VAL A 67 1.08 9.37 -15.18
CA VAL A 67 0.68 8.45 -16.23
C VAL A 67 1.79 7.43 -16.43
N VAL A 68 1.47 6.15 -16.22
CA VAL A 68 2.40 5.05 -16.47
C VAL A 68 2.50 4.84 -17.97
N ASP A 69 3.71 4.85 -18.52
CA ASP A 69 3.94 4.54 -19.94
C ASP A 69 3.81 3.04 -20.18
N CYS A 70 2.60 2.64 -20.58
CA CYS A 70 2.27 1.24 -20.86
C CYS A 70 2.85 0.72 -22.18
N SER A 71 3.49 1.57 -23.00
CA SER A 71 4.07 1.18 -24.29
C SER A 71 5.29 0.28 -24.14
N ASN A 72 5.93 0.30 -22.97
CA ASN A 72 7.11 -0.51 -22.66
C ASN A 72 6.78 -1.97 -22.35
N TYR A 73 5.50 -2.33 -22.21
CA TYR A 73 5.09 -3.69 -21.92
C TYR A 73 4.59 -4.41 -23.17
N THR A 74 5.01 -5.67 -23.34
CA THR A 74 4.59 -6.48 -24.48
C THR A 74 3.09 -6.74 -24.42
N ARG A 75 2.39 -6.32 -25.47
CA ARG A 75 0.95 -6.54 -25.64
C ARG A 75 0.72 -7.73 -26.56
N ALA A 76 -0.04 -8.72 -26.09
CA ALA A 76 -0.53 -9.82 -26.90
C ALA A 76 -2.04 -9.65 -27.09
N ILE A 77 -2.51 -9.69 -28.34
CA ILE A 77 -3.94 -9.67 -28.65
C ILE A 77 -4.34 -11.10 -29.00
N GLY A 78 -5.28 -11.66 -28.26
CA GLY A 78 -5.85 -12.98 -28.58
C GLY A 78 -7.34 -12.98 -28.28
N ASP A 79 -8.15 -13.40 -29.26
CA ASP A 79 -9.62 -13.53 -29.17
C ASP A 79 -10.29 -12.26 -28.57
N ASP A 80 -10.06 -11.08 -29.17
CA ASP A 80 -10.56 -9.76 -28.74
C ASP A 80 -10.17 -9.31 -27.32
N GLN A 81 -9.17 -9.95 -26.70
CA GLN A 81 -8.62 -9.55 -25.40
C GLN A 81 -7.17 -9.08 -25.52
N VAL A 82 -6.88 -7.94 -24.89
CA VAL A 82 -5.54 -7.38 -24.73
C VAL A 82 -4.91 -7.98 -23.48
N MET A 83 -3.78 -8.65 -23.65
CA MET A 83 -2.95 -9.15 -22.56
C MET A 83 -1.67 -8.35 -22.48
N ILE A 84 -1.33 -7.86 -21.28
CA ILE A 84 -0.05 -7.24 -21.02
C ILE A 84 0.84 -8.22 -20.28
N ALA A 85 2.01 -8.53 -20.85
CA ALA A 85 2.99 -9.39 -20.21
C ALA A 85 3.72 -8.61 -19.10
N CYS A 86 3.36 -8.90 -17.85
CA CYS A 86 3.92 -8.25 -16.68
C CYS A 86 4.91 -9.14 -15.94
N SER A 87 6.06 -8.57 -15.55
CA SER A 87 7.02 -9.24 -14.66
C SER A 87 6.37 -9.67 -13.35
N ARG A 88 6.91 -10.69 -12.68
CA ARG A 88 6.41 -11.14 -11.36
C ARG A 88 7.06 -10.40 -10.17
N ILE A 89 7.67 -9.26 -10.44
CA ILE A 89 8.29 -8.41 -9.43
C ILE A 89 7.19 -7.67 -8.66
N ILE A 90 7.28 -7.68 -7.34
CA ILE A 90 6.43 -6.87 -6.47
C ILE A 90 7.16 -5.58 -6.14
N LYS A 91 6.66 -4.49 -6.73
CA LYS A 91 7.04 -3.12 -6.43
C LYS A 91 5.76 -2.30 -6.32
N PRO A 92 5.06 -2.35 -5.18
CA PRO A 92 3.68 -1.89 -5.09
C PRO A 92 3.53 -0.43 -5.47
N VAL A 93 2.43 -0.07 -6.13
CA VAL A 93 2.09 1.31 -6.49
C VAL A 93 0.64 1.61 -6.16
N CYS A 94 0.36 2.86 -5.76
CA CYS A 94 -0.99 3.30 -5.47
C CYS A 94 -1.64 3.88 -6.73
N GLY A 95 -2.73 3.27 -7.18
CA GLY A 95 -3.54 3.74 -8.31
C GLY A 95 -4.47 4.88 -7.93
N SER A 96 -4.89 5.65 -8.94
CA SER A 96 -5.84 6.76 -8.78
C SER A 96 -7.24 6.34 -8.35
N ASP A 97 -7.53 5.05 -8.44
CA ASP A 97 -8.74 4.38 -7.97
C ASP A 97 -8.64 3.93 -6.50
N GLY A 98 -7.53 4.23 -5.83
CA GLY A 98 -7.30 3.88 -4.43
C GLY A 98 -6.90 2.43 -4.19
N LEU A 99 -6.56 1.68 -5.24
CA LEU A 99 -6.08 0.31 -5.12
C LEU A 99 -4.56 0.23 -5.22
N THR A 100 -4.00 -0.71 -4.45
CA THR A 100 -2.60 -1.06 -4.55
C THR A 100 -2.43 -2.07 -5.68
N TYR A 101 -1.62 -1.75 -6.67
CA TYR A 101 -1.20 -2.68 -7.71
C TYR A 101 0.16 -3.26 -7.34
N ASP A 102 0.44 -4.48 -7.80
CA ASP A 102 1.70 -5.17 -7.51
C ASP A 102 2.93 -4.46 -8.10
N ASN A 103 2.77 -3.81 -9.25
CA ASN A 103 3.73 -2.91 -9.89
C ASN A 103 3.03 -2.04 -10.95
N ASP A 104 3.79 -1.16 -11.60
CA ASP A 104 3.33 -0.27 -12.68
C ASP A 104 2.63 -1.02 -13.83
N CYS A 105 3.11 -2.21 -14.18
CA CYS A 105 2.49 -3.04 -15.22
C CYS A 105 1.10 -3.54 -14.80
N GLY A 106 0.86 -3.73 -13.50
CA GLY A 106 -0.46 -4.07 -12.96
C GLY A 106 -1.52 -3.02 -13.30
N ILE A 107 -1.18 -1.73 -13.21
CA ILE A 107 -2.05 -0.62 -13.65
C ILE A 107 -2.34 -0.74 -15.15
N CYS A 108 -1.31 -0.95 -15.95
CA CYS A 108 -1.45 -1.09 -17.40
C CYS A 108 -2.34 -2.28 -17.79
N SER A 109 -2.12 -3.45 -17.19
CA SER A 109 -2.92 -4.66 -17.45
C SER A 109 -4.38 -4.41 -17.13
N TYR A 110 -4.65 -3.79 -15.97
CA TYR A 110 -6.01 -3.50 -15.53
C TYR A 110 -6.72 -2.52 -16.47
N ASN A 111 -6.06 -1.41 -16.84
CA ASN A 111 -6.59 -0.43 -17.78
C ASN A 111 -6.91 -1.07 -19.14
N ALA A 112 -6.02 -1.91 -19.65
CA ALA A 112 -6.22 -2.58 -20.94
C ALA A 112 -7.35 -3.63 -20.91
N GLU A 113 -7.52 -4.34 -19.80
CA GLU A 113 -8.54 -5.39 -19.67
C GLU A 113 -9.94 -4.84 -19.39
N HIS A 114 -10.04 -3.70 -18.69
CA HIS A 114 -11.31 -3.15 -18.18
C HIS A 114 -11.70 -1.81 -18.83
N ASP A 115 -10.98 -1.38 -19.87
CA ASP A 115 -11.14 -0.04 -20.50
C ASP A 115 -11.14 1.09 -19.46
N ALA A 116 -10.21 0.99 -18.51
CA ALA A 116 -10.07 1.95 -17.41
C ALA A 116 -8.95 2.97 -17.68
N ASN A 117 -8.96 4.08 -16.95
CA ASN A 117 -7.96 5.15 -17.06
C ASN A 117 -7.33 5.46 -15.69
N ILE A 118 -6.75 4.43 -15.08
CA ILE A 118 -6.10 4.52 -13.78
C ILE A 118 -4.69 5.06 -13.97
N THR A 119 -4.33 6.05 -13.18
CA THR A 119 -2.99 6.66 -13.15
C THR A 119 -2.32 6.33 -11.83
N LYS A 120 -0.98 6.43 -11.75
CA LYS A 120 -0.26 6.24 -10.50
C LYS A 120 -0.31 7.53 -9.67
N ILE A 121 -0.71 7.42 -8.40
CA ILE A 121 -0.62 8.52 -7.44
C ILE A 121 0.80 8.59 -6.87
N HIS A 122 1.30 7.47 -6.34
CA HIS A 122 2.64 7.39 -5.74
C HIS A 122 3.19 5.97 -5.72
N GLU A 123 4.50 5.86 -5.52
CA GLU A 123 5.19 4.58 -5.25
C GLU A 123 4.80 4.04 -3.88
N GLY A 124 4.75 2.71 -3.74
CA GLY A 124 4.30 2.03 -2.54
C GLY A 124 2.80 1.77 -2.49
N PRO A 125 2.34 0.99 -1.49
CA PRO A 125 0.93 0.66 -1.31
C PRO A 125 0.12 1.91 -0.96
N CYS A 126 -1.15 1.94 -1.35
CA CYS A 126 -2.09 2.96 -0.89
C CYS A 126 -2.19 2.94 0.63
N LYS A 127 -2.35 4.11 1.24
CA LYS A 127 -2.60 4.23 2.68
C LYS A 127 -4.07 3.95 2.97
N ASP A 128 -4.35 3.23 4.05
CA ASP A 128 -5.73 2.87 4.43
C ASP A 128 -6.58 4.07 4.85
N SER A 129 -5.94 5.16 5.27
CA SER A 129 -6.61 6.41 5.58
C SER A 129 -5.70 7.63 5.34
N VAL A 130 -6.26 8.63 4.69
CA VAL A 130 -5.77 10.00 4.66
C VAL A 130 -6.72 10.79 5.56
N ALA A 131 -6.18 11.35 6.66
CA ALA A 131 -6.96 12.22 7.52
C ALA A 131 -7.42 13.44 6.71
N VAL A 132 -8.73 13.66 6.66
CA VAL A 132 -9.29 14.89 6.10
C VAL A 132 -9.27 15.93 7.20
N ASP A 133 -8.68 17.08 6.92
CA ASP A 133 -8.67 18.22 7.83
C ASP A 133 -10.06 18.87 7.85
N CYS A 134 -10.94 18.35 8.70
CA CYS A 134 -12.29 18.88 8.85
C CYS A 134 -12.33 20.26 9.54
N THR A 135 -11.21 20.80 10.03
CA THR A 135 -11.18 22.17 10.57
C THR A 135 -11.44 23.22 9.47
N ARG A 136 -11.19 22.85 8.20
CA ARG A 136 -11.52 23.67 7.02
C ARG A 136 -13.02 23.79 6.76
N TYR A 137 -13.82 22.92 7.37
CA TYR A 137 -15.27 22.86 7.19
C TYR A 137 -15.97 23.05 8.55
N PRO A 138 -15.93 24.26 9.12
CA PRO A 138 -16.43 24.49 10.48
C PRO A 138 -17.95 24.26 10.55
N PRO A 139 -18.43 23.47 11.53
CA PRO A 139 -19.85 23.27 11.73
C PRO A 139 -20.54 24.54 12.23
N ARG A 140 -21.79 24.71 11.83
CA ARG A 140 -22.70 25.76 12.27
C ARG A 140 -23.90 25.15 12.98
N THR A 141 -24.45 25.88 13.93
CA THR A 141 -25.68 25.49 14.62
C THR A 141 -26.83 26.33 14.09
N SER A 142 -27.89 25.65 13.64
CA SER A 142 -29.14 26.27 13.23
C SER A 142 -29.96 26.72 14.44
N GLU A 143 -30.99 27.52 14.21
CA GLU A 143 -31.90 28.02 15.26
C GLU A 143 -32.64 26.88 16.00
N ASP A 144 -32.82 25.73 15.36
CA ASP A 144 -33.42 24.52 15.92
C ASP A 144 -32.43 23.66 16.74
N GLY A 145 -31.17 24.10 16.87
CA GLY A 145 -30.11 23.38 17.58
C GLY A 145 -29.44 22.27 16.75
N SER A 146 -29.80 22.12 15.47
CA SER A 146 -29.14 21.17 14.57
C SER A 146 -27.76 21.67 14.14
N THR A 147 -26.77 20.78 14.11
CA THR A 147 -25.41 21.08 13.65
C THR A 147 -25.25 20.68 12.19
N PHE A 148 -24.84 21.60 11.32
CA PHE A 148 -24.60 21.33 9.90
C PHE A 148 -23.29 21.96 9.43
N VAL A 149 -22.69 21.41 8.38
CA VAL A 149 -21.50 21.98 7.73
C VAL A 149 -21.93 22.53 6.35
N PRO A 150 -21.71 23.83 6.07
CA PRO A 150 -22.11 24.42 4.79
C PRO A 150 -21.16 23.97 3.67
N CYS A 151 -21.62 23.05 2.82
CA CYS A 151 -20.83 22.52 1.71
C CYS A 151 -21.21 23.14 0.36
N THR A 152 -20.20 23.29 -0.51
CA THR A 152 -20.40 23.62 -1.92
C THR A 152 -20.95 22.40 -2.66
N ARG A 153 -21.66 22.61 -3.78
CA ARG A 153 -22.20 21.52 -4.62
C ARG A 153 -21.20 21.02 -5.67
N GLU A 154 -19.91 21.27 -5.46
CA GLU A 154 -18.87 20.77 -6.34
C GLU A 154 -18.75 19.26 -6.16
N LEU A 155 -18.83 18.52 -7.28
CA LEU A 155 -18.79 17.07 -7.27
C LEU A 155 -17.35 16.57 -7.44
N ASN A 156 -16.65 16.43 -6.32
CA ASN A 156 -15.30 15.87 -6.23
C ASN A 156 -15.34 14.64 -5.31
N PRO A 157 -15.93 13.52 -5.76
CA PRO A 157 -16.32 12.44 -4.86
C PRO A 157 -15.11 11.87 -4.11
N VAL A 158 -15.34 11.41 -2.88
CA VAL A 158 -14.33 10.73 -2.05
C VAL A 158 -14.91 9.45 -1.44
N CYS A 159 -14.09 8.41 -1.34
CA CYS A 159 -14.45 7.20 -0.67
C CYS A 159 -14.02 7.27 0.79
N GLY A 160 -14.97 7.17 1.72
CA GLY A 160 -14.70 7.12 3.15
C GLY A 160 -14.11 5.79 3.60
N THR A 161 -13.45 5.79 4.76
CA THR A 161 -12.95 4.57 5.41
C THR A 161 -14.08 3.63 5.83
N ASP A 162 -15.31 4.13 5.95
CA ASP A 162 -16.53 3.36 6.17
C ASP A 162 -17.02 2.63 4.90
N GLY A 163 -16.48 2.99 3.73
CA GLY A 163 -16.92 2.47 2.43
C GLY A 163 -18.07 3.25 1.82
N THR A 164 -18.40 4.43 2.34
CA THR A 164 -19.42 5.33 1.79
C THR A 164 -18.80 6.31 0.81
N THR A 165 -19.48 6.55 -0.31
CA THR A 165 -19.10 7.61 -1.25
C THR A 165 -19.71 8.93 -0.81
N TYR A 166 -18.87 9.93 -0.56
CA TYR A 166 -19.30 11.31 -0.30
C TYR A 166 -19.12 12.16 -1.56
N GLY A 167 -19.98 13.14 -1.79
CA GLY A 167 -19.94 13.99 -2.98
C GLY A 167 -18.68 14.86 -3.06
N ASN A 168 -18.12 15.21 -1.89
CA ASN A 168 -16.81 15.83 -1.71
C ASN A 168 -16.32 15.69 -0.26
N GLU A 169 -15.10 16.18 0.02
CA GLU A 169 -14.51 16.14 1.37
C GLU A 169 -15.33 16.92 2.42
N CYS A 170 -15.99 18.00 2.02
CA CYS A 170 -16.87 18.74 2.92
C CYS A 170 -18.05 17.89 3.37
N GLU A 171 -18.69 17.16 2.45
CA GLU A 171 -19.81 16.28 2.79
C GLU A 171 -19.39 15.12 3.71
N LEU A 172 -18.17 14.60 3.56
CA LEU A 172 -17.58 13.64 4.50
C LEU A 172 -17.42 14.25 5.90
N CYS A 173 -16.89 15.47 5.99
CA CYS A 173 -16.77 16.19 7.26
C CYS A 173 -18.12 16.58 7.86
N ALA A 174 -19.12 16.91 7.03
CA ALA A 174 -20.49 17.16 7.45
C ALA A 174 -21.09 15.93 8.13
N HIS A 175 -20.93 14.76 7.52
CA HIS A 175 -21.35 13.48 8.10
C HIS A 175 -20.64 13.20 9.43
N ASN A 176 -19.33 13.43 9.52
CA ASN A 176 -18.58 13.28 10.78
C ASN A 176 -19.13 14.19 11.89
N ALA A 177 -19.42 15.46 11.56
CA ALA A 177 -19.95 16.42 12.52
C ALA A 177 -21.38 16.09 12.98
N GLU A 178 -22.26 15.69 12.05
CA GLU A 178 -23.66 15.37 12.33
C GLU A 178 -23.79 14.04 13.10
N GLN A 179 -23.12 12.99 12.63
CA GLN A 179 -23.23 11.63 13.17
C GLN A 179 -22.24 11.38 14.32
N ARG A 180 -21.39 12.36 14.66
CA ARG A 180 -20.29 12.23 15.63
C ARG A 180 -19.37 11.03 15.32
N THR A 181 -19.06 10.87 14.03
CA THR A 181 -18.18 9.82 13.52
C THR A 181 -16.81 10.38 13.16
N HIS A 182 -15.84 9.49 12.92
CA HIS A 182 -14.46 9.84 12.58
C HIS A 182 -14.05 9.12 11.28
N VAL A 183 -14.90 9.23 10.25
CA VAL A 183 -14.64 8.65 8.93
C VAL A 183 -13.47 9.41 8.30
N GLY A 184 -12.41 8.70 7.95
CA GLY A 184 -11.29 9.25 7.18
C GLY A 184 -11.56 9.13 5.68
N LYS A 185 -10.74 9.79 4.85
CA LYS A 185 -10.76 9.54 3.42
C LYS A 185 -9.88 8.33 3.11
N LYS A 186 -10.44 7.32 2.46
CA LYS A 186 -9.68 6.18 1.94
C LYS A 186 -8.97 6.55 0.64
N HIS A 187 -9.71 7.08 -0.34
CA HIS A 187 -9.16 7.57 -1.61
C HIS A 187 -10.09 8.61 -2.25
N ASN A 188 -9.57 9.33 -3.24
CA ASN A 188 -10.40 10.19 -4.10
C ASN A 188 -11.20 9.33 -5.08
N GLY A 189 -12.37 9.79 -5.50
CA GLY A 189 -13.32 9.03 -6.31
C GLY A 189 -14.40 8.33 -5.48
N ARG A 190 -15.31 7.62 -6.16
CA ARG A 190 -16.38 6.86 -5.50
C ARG A 190 -15.84 5.56 -4.91
N CYS A 191 -16.43 5.09 -3.82
CA CYS A 191 -16.18 3.74 -3.34
C CYS A 191 -16.65 2.70 -4.37
N ARG A 192 -15.93 1.58 -4.45
CA ARG A 192 -16.40 0.39 -5.17
C ARG A 192 -17.46 -0.31 -4.34
N GLU A 193 -18.43 -0.94 -5.00
CA GLU A 193 -19.40 -1.79 -4.32
C GLU A 193 -18.68 -2.96 -3.65
N LYS A 194 -18.85 -3.12 -2.33
CA LYS A 194 -18.36 -4.28 -1.60
C LYS A 194 -19.27 -5.47 -1.92
N THR A 195 -18.82 -6.41 -2.73
CA THR A 195 -19.46 -7.73 -2.82
C THR A 195 -19.17 -8.51 -1.55
N ALA A 196 -20.20 -8.79 -0.76
CA ALA A 196 -20.09 -9.43 0.55
C ALA A 196 -19.65 -10.91 0.50
N GLU A 197 -19.79 -11.57 -0.66
CA GLU A 197 -19.36 -12.95 -0.88
C GLU A 197 -18.49 -13.07 -2.13
N LEU A 198 -17.43 -13.88 -2.00
CA LEU A 198 -16.55 -14.24 -3.11
C LEU A 198 -17.32 -15.16 -4.08
N ASP A 199 -17.84 -14.61 -5.17
CA ASP A 199 -18.50 -15.38 -6.21
C ASP A 199 -17.53 -15.75 -7.35
N CYS A 200 -16.93 -16.93 -7.24
CA CYS A 200 -16.02 -17.47 -8.26
C CYS A 200 -16.72 -17.72 -9.63
N SER A 201 -18.05 -17.69 -9.70
CA SER A 201 -18.80 -17.87 -10.94
C SER A 201 -18.66 -16.67 -11.89
N LYS A 202 -18.27 -15.50 -11.36
CA LYS A 202 -18.07 -14.26 -12.14
C LYS A 202 -16.69 -14.16 -12.80
N LEU A 203 -15.84 -15.16 -12.62
CA LEU A 203 -14.50 -15.13 -13.19
C LEU A 203 -14.52 -15.32 -14.70
N ILE A 204 -13.80 -14.46 -15.39
CA ILE A 204 -13.47 -14.66 -16.79
C ILE A 204 -12.49 -15.84 -16.85
N THR A 205 -13.00 -17.01 -17.21
CA THR A 205 -12.21 -18.23 -17.43
C THR A 205 -11.97 -18.43 -18.93
N ARG A 206 -10.74 -18.80 -19.30
CA ARG A 206 -10.46 -19.28 -20.66
C ARG A 206 -10.56 -20.81 -20.65
N LYS A 207 -11.50 -21.35 -21.43
CA LYS A 207 -11.51 -22.78 -21.76
C LYS A 207 -10.31 -23.06 -22.66
N VAL A 208 -9.37 -23.86 -22.18
CA VAL A 208 -8.25 -24.35 -23.00
C VAL A 208 -8.67 -25.73 -23.51
N GLU A 209 -8.74 -25.93 -24.83
CA GLU A 209 -9.01 -27.27 -25.39
C GLU A 209 -8.00 -28.29 -24.84
N GLY A 210 -8.50 -29.28 -24.09
CA GLY A 210 -7.68 -30.33 -23.47
C GLY A 210 -6.90 -29.92 -22.21
N GLY A 211 -7.13 -28.72 -21.66
CA GLY A 211 -6.48 -28.21 -20.45
C GLY A 211 -7.48 -27.73 -19.38
N LYS A 212 -7.03 -27.61 -18.13
CA LYS A 212 -7.81 -27.00 -17.04
C LYS A 212 -8.10 -25.53 -17.38
N ASP A 213 -9.29 -25.04 -17.04
CA ASP A 213 -9.68 -23.65 -17.23
C ASP A 213 -8.70 -22.70 -16.51
N LEU A 214 -8.25 -21.64 -17.21
CA LEU A 214 -7.34 -20.65 -16.65
C LEU A 214 -8.14 -19.39 -16.26
N ALA A 215 -8.22 -19.12 -14.96
CA ALA A 215 -8.73 -17.85 -14.44
C ALA A 215 -7.65 -16.76 -14.57
N ARG A 216 -8.03 -15.60 -15.10
CA ARG A 216 -7.18 -14.41 -15.13
C ARG A 216 -7.54 -13.50 -13.96
N CYS A 217 -6.55 -13.15 -13.16
CA CYS A 217 -6.73 -12.28 -12.01
C CYS A 217 -6.09 -10.92 -12.21
N PRO A 218 -6.78 -9.83 -11.81
CA PRO A 218 -6.16 -8.52 -11.79
C PRO A 218 -4.99 -8.52 -10.82
N ARG A 219 -3.95 -7.74 -11.12
CA ARG A 219 -2.73 -7.66 -10.33
C ARG A 219 -2.84 -6.64 -9.18
N ILE A 220 -3.98 -6.69 -8.50
CA ILE A 220 -4.33 -5.85 -7.37
C ILE A 220 -3.90 -6.57 -6.09
N LEU A 221 -3.15 -5.90 -5.22
CA LEU A 221 -2.77 -6.40 -3.90
C LEU A 221 -3.82 -6.02 -2.87
N GLN A 222 -4.76 -6.93 -2.64
CA GLN A 222 -5.77 -6.86 -1.59
C GLN A 222 -5.78 -8.21 -0.88
N PRO A 223 -4.76 -8.49 -0.04
CA PRO A 223 -4.54 -9.82 0.46
C PRO A 223 -5.75 -10.34 1.22
N VAL A 224 -6.04 -11.62 1.05
CA VAL A 224 -7.14 -12.31 1.73
C VAL A 224 -6.63 -13.63 2.31
N CYS A 225 -7.15 -13.99 3.49
CA CYS A 225 -6.83 -15.25 4.12
C CYS A 225 -7.84 -16.31 3.70
N GLY A 226 -7.37 -17.41 3.13
CA GLY A 226 -8.19 -18.57 2.82
C GLY A 226 -8.51 -19.40 4.07
N THR A 227 -9.57 -20.20 4.01
CA THR A 227 -9.90 -21.20 5.05
C THR A 227 -8.86 -22.31 5.17
N ASP A 228 -7.95 -22.41 4.21
CA ASP A 228 -6.79 -23.30 4.19
C ASP A 228 -5.58 -22.72 4.93
N GLY A 229 -5.67 -21.50 5.47
CA GLY A 229 -4.59 -20.82 6.16
C GLY A 229 -3.55 -20.18 5.24
N PHE A 230 -3.75 -20.18 3.93
CA PHE A 230 -2.87 -19.50 2.97
C PHE A 230 -3.36 -18.10 2.64
N THR A 231 -2.41 -17.18 2.47
CA THR A 231 -2.69 -15.83 1.98
C THR A 231 -2.70 -15.83 0.46
N TYR A 232 -3.70 -15.17 -0.12
CA TYR A 232 -3.83 -14.97 -1.57
C TYR A 232 -3.73 -13.48 -1.90
N ASP A 233 -3.23 -13.14 -3.09
CA ASP A 233 -3.03 -11.75 -3.54
C ASP A 233 -4.30 -10.91 -3.48
N ASN A 234 -5.43 -11.54 -3.82
CA ASN A 234 -6.77 -10.99 -3.82
C ASN A 234 -7.82 -12.09 -3.90
N ASP A 235 -9.08 -11.69 -3.76
CA ASP A 235 -10.27 -12.52 -3.91
C ASP A 235 -10.24 -13.42 -5.16
N CYS A 236 -9.85 -12.88 -6.33
CA CYS A 236 -9.75 -13.68 -7.56
C CYS A 236 -8.75 -14.83 -7.45
N SER A 237 -7.65 -14.61 -6.72
CA SER A 237 -6.55 -15.56 -6.60
C SER A 237 -6.95 -16.82 -5.82
N ILE A 238 -7.86 -16.72 -4.85
CA ILE A 238 -8.49 -17.88 -4.19
C ILE A 238 -9.24 -18.72 -5.23
N CYS A 239 -10.08 -18.09 -6.03
CA CYS A 239 -10.88 -18.81 -7.02
C CYS A 239 -10.03 -19.41 -8.14
N ALA A 240 -9.00 -18.70 -8.60
CA ALA A 240 -8.04 -19.22 -9.56
C ALA A 240 -7.32 -20.46 -9.01
N HIS A 241 -6.94 -20.44 -7.73
CA HIS A 241 -6.37 -21.59 -7.05
C HIS A 241 -7.34 -22.77 -7.00
N ASN A 242 -8.59 -22.55 -6.59
CA ASN A 242 -9.64 -23.57 -6.58
C ASN A 242 -9.84 -24.22 -7.95
N LEU A 243 -9.87 -23.41 -9.01
CA LEU A 243 -10.03 -23.89 -10.37
C LEU A 243 -8.82 -24.71 -10.85
N GLN A 244 -7.60 -24.24 -10.56
CA GLN A 244 -6.37 -24.90 -10.98
C GLN A 244 -6.11 -26.21 -10.21
N GLN A 245 -6.35 -26.21 -8.91
CA GLN A 245 -6.03 -27.33 -8.01
C GLN A 245 -7.21 -28.27 -7.76
N GLY A 246 -8.45 -27.85 -8.06
CA GLY A 246 -9.65 -28.61 -7.73
C GLY A 246 -9.99 -28.58 -6.24
N THR A 247 -9.72 -27.45 -5.57
CA THR A 247 -9.99 -27.22 -4.14
C THR A 247 -11.26 -26.39 -3.93
N ASP A 248 -11.76 -26.32 -2.69
CA ASP A 248 -12.90 -25.47 -2.27
C ASP A 248 -12.51 -24.53 -1.12
N VAL A 249 -11.42 -23.78 -1.33
CA VAL A 249 -10.96 -22.78 -0.35
C VAL A 249 -11.90 -21.59 -0.38
N LYS A 250 -12.43 -21.20 0.78
CA LYS A 250 -13.28 -20.01 0.94
C LYS A 250 -12.47 -18.88 1.55
N LYS A 251 -12.93 -17.64 1.39
CA LYS A 251 -12.34 -16.53 2.14
C LYS A 251 -12.70 -16.67 3.62
N SER A 252 -11.69 -16.74 4.48
CA SER A 252 -11.83 -16.69 5.94
C SER A 252 -12.04 -15.24 6.40
N HIS A 253 -11.13 -14.35 6.02
CA HIS A 253 -11.23 -12.91 6.31
C HIS A 253 -10.39 -12.10 5.32
N ASP A 254 -10.67 -10.79 5.24
CA ASP A 254 -9.82 -9.85 4.51
C ASP A 254 -8.50 -9.63 5.25
N GLY A 255 -7.44 -9.32 4.51
CA GLY A 255 -6.07 -9.22 5.02
C GLY A 255 -5.30 -10.54 4.91
N ARG A 256 -3.99 -10.48 5.17
CA ARG A 256 -3.14 -11.68 5.20
C ARG A 256 -3.57 -12.61 6.33
N CYS A 257 -3.39 -13.92 6.14
CA CYS A 257 -3.45 -14.84 7.26
C CYS A 257 -2.45 -14.38 8.32
N LYS A 258 -2.86 -14.42 9.59
CA LYS A 258 -1.93 -14.17 10.69
C LYS A 258 -0.92 -15.31 10.66
N GLU A 259 0.37 -14.99 10.47
CA GLU A 259 1.42 -15.91 10.93
C GLU A 259 1.12 -16.16 12.41
N GLU A 260 1.12 -17.42 12.86
CA GLU A 260 0.81 -17.76 14.25
C GLU A 260 1.84 -17.13 15.19
N SER A 261 1.62 -15.87 15.55
CA SER A 261 2.38 -15.19 16.57
C SER A 261 1.63 -15.33 17.87
N THR A 262 2.27 -15.93 18.86
CA THR A 262 1.70 -16.06 20.20
C THR A 262 2.01 -14.78 20.98
N PRO A 263 0.99 -14.03 21.44
CA PRO A 263 1.23 -12.96 22.40
C PRO A 263 1.87 -13.56 23.64
N VAL A 264 3.01 -13.02 24.06
CA VAL A 264 3.64 -13.42 25.31
C VAL A 264 2.92 -12.70 26.45
N ASP A 265 2.39 -13.45 27.41
CA ASP A 265 1.74 -12.86 28.60
C ASP A 265 2.80 -12.28 29.53
N CYS A 266 3.06 -10.98 29.36
CA CYS A 266 4.04 -10.27 30.16
C CYS A 266 3.64 -10.13 31.64
N ASN A 267 2.36 -10.35 31.99
CA ASN A 267 1.91 -10.29 33.38
C ASN A 267 2.54 -11.38 34.25
N MET A 268 2.92 -12.51 33.64
CA MET A 268 3.55 -13.62 34.34
C MET A 268 4.96 -13.28 34.87
N PHE A 269 5.61 -12.26 34.29
CA PHE A 269 6.94 -11.78 34.70
C PHE A 269 6.88 -10.53 35.60
N LEU A 270 5.68 -10.02 35.89
CA LEU A 270 5.46 -8.92 36.81
C LEU A 270 5.25 -9.46 38.23
N SER A 271 6.33 -9.78 38.95
CA SER A 271 6.25 -10.01 40.39
C SER A 271 6.08 -8.67 41.11
N GLY A 272 4.92 -8.44 41.72
CA GLY A 272 4.52 -7.15 42.25
C GLY A 272 5.38 -6.59 43.39
N VAL A 273 5.58 -5.27 43.39
CA VAL A 273 5.88 -4.48 44.60
C VAL A 273 5.22 -3.11 44.50
N LYS A 274 4.62 -2.69 45.62
CA LYS A 274 4.09 -1.34 45.88
C LYS A 274 5.21 -0.31 45.61
N SER A 275 4.89 0.79 44.90
CA SER A 275 5.74 1.96 44.60
C SER A 275 6.23 2.15 43.15
N GLY A 276 5.55 1.57 42.16
CA GLY A 276 5.55 2.13 40.80
C GLY A 276 6.81 1.95 39.95
N GLU A 277 7.82 1.21 40.40
CA GLU A 277 8.94 0.76 39.56
C GLU A 277 9.09 -0.76 39.65
N ALA A 278 8.76 -1.45 38.56
CA ALA A 278 8.91 -2.90 38.44
C ALA A 278 10.41 -3.25 38.35
N ILE A 279 10.92 -3.98 39.35
CA ILE A 279 12.23 -4.61 39.26
C ILE A 279 12.11 -5.78 38.27
N ARG A 280 12.65 -5.58 37.06
CA ARG A 280 12.69 -6.58 36.00
C ARG A 280 13.77 -7.62 36.28
N ALA A 281 13.44 -8.62 37.09
CA ALA A 281 14.30 -9.78 37.27
C ALA A 281 13.89 -10.87 36.27
N CYS A 282 14.36 -10.76 35.03
CA CYS A 282 14.20 -11.86 34.09
C CYS A 282 15.05 -13.06 34.53
N PRO A 283 14.49 -14.28 34.57
CA PRO A 283 15.30 -15.47 34.80
C PRO A 283 16.42 -15.55 33.76
N SER A 284 17.63 -15.94 34.17
CA SER A 284 18.76 -16.19 33.26
C SER A 284 18.63 -17.51 32.50
N ILE A 285 17.39 -17.93 32.20
CA ILE A 285 17.10 -19.13 31.41
C ILE A 285 17.25 -18.80 29.92
N LEU A 286 18.05 -19.57 29.20
CA LEU A 286 18.21 -19.42 27.76
C LEU A 286 17.21 -20.35 27.06
N LEU A 287 16.05 -19.80 26.71
CA LEU A 287 15.02 -20.43 25.90
C LEU A 287 14.72 -19.46 24.75
N GLU A 288 15.59 -19.48 23.75
CA GLU A 288 15.53 -18.50 22.67
C GLU A 288 14.18 -18.53 21.96
N ILE A 289 13.71 -17.34 21.60
CA ILE A 289 12.49 -17.15 20.81
C ILE A 289 12.75 -16.12 19.72
N CYS A 290 12.05 -16.28 18.60
CA CYS A 290 12.06 -15.31 17.54
C CYS A 290 10.89 -14.34 17.71
N GLY A 291 11.17 -13.05 17.80
CA GLY A 291 10.16 -12.01 17.81
C GLY A 291 9.55 -11.78 16.43
N THR A 292 8.33 -11.24 16.41
CA THR A 292 7.67 -10.74 15.18
C THR A 292 8.40 -9.56 14.53
N ASP A 293 9.32 -8.93 15.26
CA ASP A 293 10.24 -7.91 14.78
C ASP A 293 11.53 -8.49 14.17
N GLY A 294 11.66 -9.83 14.13
CA GLY A 294 12.83 -10.52 13.58
C GLY A 294 14.02 -10.57 14.54
N ASN A 295 13.88 -10.14 15.79
CA ASN A 295 14.93 -10.22 16.79
C ASN A 295 14.85 -11.52 17.60
N THR A 296 16.01 -12.15 17.83
CA THR A 296 16.12 -13.26 18.77
C THR A 296 16.17 -12.74 20.20
N TYR A 297 15.23 -13.18 21.04
CA TYR A 297 15.23 -12.88 22.47
C TYR A 297 15.66 -14.10 23.26
N SER A 298 16.44 -13.89 24.33
CA SER A 298 16.96 -14.99 25.15
C SER A 298 15.87 -15.81 25.85
N ASN A 299 14.69 -15.21 26.06
CA ASN A 299 13.46 -15.84 26.56
C ASN A 299 12.26 -14.88 26.45
N ASP A 300 11.08 -15.40 26.74
CA ASP A 300 9.81 -14.66 26.80
C ASP A 300 9.89 -13.39 27.68
N CYS A 301 10.61 -13.44 28.81
CA CYS A 301 10.77 -12.28 29.69
C CYS A 301 11.59 -11.17 29.05
N ALA A 302 12.66 -11.50 28.31
CA ALA A 302 13.48 -10.52 27.61
C ALA A 302 12.69 -9.78 26.52
N LEU A 303 11.82 -10.50 25.79
CA LEU A 303 10.89 -9.91 24.82
C LEU A 303 9.88 -8.97 25.50
N CYS A 304 9.29 -9.40 26.61
CA CYS A 304 8.40 -8.56 27.41
C CYS A 304 9.10 -7.31 27.96
N ALA A 305 10.34 -7.44 28.44
CA ALA A 305 11.13 -6.32 28.93
C ALA A 305 11.42 -5.30 27.82
N HIS A 306 11.68 -5.74 26.59
CA HIS A 306 11.83 -4.88 25.40
C HIS A 306 10.52 -4.11 25.11
N ASN A 307 9.39 -4.80 25.05
CA ASN A 307 8.08 -4.17 24.84
C ASN A 307 7.76 -3.09 25.86
N ILE A 308 7.97 -3.38 27.14
CA ILE A 308 7.72 -2.43 28.23
C ILE A 308 8.68 -1.25 28.15
N GLN A 309 9.97 -1.50 27.88
CA GLN A 309 11.00 -0.45 27.84
C GLN A 309 10.80 0.54 26.70
N TYR A 310 10.48 0.03 25.52
CA TYR A 310 10.42 0.81 24.29
C TYR A 310 9.00 1.12 23.84
N GLY A 311 7.98 0.68 24.59
CA GLY A 311 6.57 0.83 24.22
C GLY A 311 6.19 0.06 22.96
N THR A 312 6.91 -1.02 22.64
CA THR A 312 6.68 -1.85 21.44
C THR A 312 5.65 -2.96 21.72
N HIS A 313 5.11 -3.55 20.66
CA HIS A 313 4.12 -4.64 20.72
C HIS A 313 4.61 -5.87 19.95
N VAL A 314 5.84 -6.32 20.24
CA VAL A 314 6.44 -7.51 19.63
C VAL A 314 5.78 -8.76 20.22
N ALA A 315 5.18 -9.60 19.37
CA ALA A 315 4.71 -10.95 19.74
C ALA A 315 5.79 -12.01 19.44
N LYS A 316 5.68 -13.20 20.03
CA LYS A 316 6.56 -14.34 19.71
C LYS A 316 6.12 -14.94 18.38
N LYS A 317 7.03 -14.97 17.40
CA LYS A 317 6.83 -15.58 16.07
C LYS A 317 6.95 -17.10 16.13
N HIS A 318 8.02 -17.62 16.73
CA HIS A 318 8.20 -19.06 16.99
C HIS A 318 9.21 -19.28 18.12
N ASP A 319 9.24 -20.50 18.66
CA ASP A 319 10.29 -20.92 19.60
C ASP A 319 11.62 -21.18 18.85
N GLY A 320 12.74 -20.93 19.51
CA GLY A 320 14.08 -20.93 18.91
C GLY A 320 14.51 -19.56 18.38
N PRO A 321 15.80 -19.39 18.04
CA PRO A 321 16.32 -18.13 17.52
C PRO A 321 15.70 -17.80 16.16
N CYS A 322 15.59 -16.51 15.82
CA CYS A 322 15.33 -16.11 14.45
C CYS A 322 16.43 -16.65 13.55
N VAL A 323 16.04 -17.44 12.55
CA VAL A 323 16.99 -17.98 11.57
C VAL A 323 17.23 -16.89 10.53
N GLU A 324 18.43 -16.29 10.52
CA GLU A 324 18.81 -15.28 9.51
C GLU A 324 18.94 -15.87 8.11
N GLU A 325 19.20 -17.18 8.00
CA GLU A 325 19.27 -17.86 6.71
C GLU A 325 17.89 -18.33 6.29
N ALA A 326 17.25 -17.57 5.39
CA ALA A 326 16.11 -18.13 4.67
C ALA A 326 16.56 -19.40 3.94
N PRO A 327 15.73 -20.46 3.96
CA PRO A 327 16.08 -21.72 3.32
C PRO A 327 16.51 -21.47 1.88
N GLN A 328 17.59 -22.14 1.45
CA GLN A 328 18.13 -21.98 0.09
C GLN A 328 17.03 -22.15 -0.95
N LEU A 329 17.00 -21.24 -1.94
CA LEU A 329 16.02 -21.27 -3.01
C LEU A 329 16.18 -22.58 -3.81
N ASN A 330 15.21 -23.48 -3.70
CA ASN A 330 15.20 -24.72 -4.46
C ASN A 330 14.22 -24.65 -5.63
N CYS A 331 14.71 -24.34 -6.82
CA CYS A 331 13.86 -24.24 -8.02
C CYS A 331 13.41 -25.59 -8.59
N SER A 332 14.02 -26.72 -8.20
CA SER A 332 13.68 -28.02 -8.76
C SER A 332 12.33 -28.55 -8.26
N GLN A 333 11.79 -27.99 -7.18
CA GLN A 333 10.49 -28.38 -6.63
C GLN A 333 9.31 -27.85 -7.46
N PHE A 334 9.53 -26.83 -8.30
CA PHE A 334 8.47 -26.17 -9.06
C PHE A 334 8.29 -26.80 -10.44
N ARG A 335 7.03 -26.94 -10.85
CA ARG A 335 6.68 -27.55 -12.13
C ARG A 335 7.04 -26.65 -13.31
N ARG A 336 7.73 -27.24 -14.30
CA ARG A 336 8.00 -26.64 -15.61
C ARG A 336 7.00 -27.14 -16.65
N THR A 337 6.63 -26.27 -17.57
CA THR A 337 5.72 -26.57 -18.69
C THR A 337 6.32 -26.05 -19.98
N THR A 338 6.29 -26.85 -21.04
CA THR A 338 6.76 -26.45 -22.37
C THR A 338 5.60 -25.90 -23.18
N LEU A 339 5.75 -24.68 -23.70
CA LEU A 339 4.80 -24.04 -24.59
C LEU A 339 4.85 -24.67 -25.99
N LYS A 340 3.84 -24.37 -26.83
CA LYS A 340 3.74 -24.88 -28.21
C LYS A 340 4.93 -24.50 -29.10
N ASP A 341 5.62 -23.42 -28.77
CA ASP A 341 6.83 -22.94 -29.46
C ASP A 341 8.14 -23.50 -28.90
N GLY A 342 8.05 -24.48 -27.98
CA GLY A 342 9.21 -25.13 -27.36
C GLY A 342 9.83 -24.38 -26.18
N ARG A 343 9.33 -23.18 -25.83
CA ARG A 343 9.83 -22.45 -24.66
C ARG A 343 9.36 -23.10 -23.36
N GLU A 344 10.29 -23.30 -22.41
CA GLU A 344 9.95 -23.73 -21.06
C GLU A 344 9.54 -22.53 -20.19
N VAL A 345 8.46 -22.69 -19.44
CA VAL A 345 7.98 -21.72 -18.46
C VAL A 345 7.68 -22.41 -17.13
N MET A 346 7.88 -21.69 -16.02
CA MET A 346 7.55 -22.19 -14.69
C MET A 346 6.10 -21.85 -14.32
N ALA A 347 5.35 -22.88 -13.91
CA ALA A 347 3.95 -22.77 -13.50
C ALA A 347 3.86 -22.60 -11.99
N CYS A 348 3.53 -21.39 -11.53
CA CYS A 348 3.42 -21.04 -10.12
C CYS A 348 1.96 -21.02 -9.66
N SER A 349 1.73 -21.39 -8.40
CA SER A 349 0.44 -21.19 -7.74
C SER A 349 0.19 -19.69 -7.51
N MET A 350 -1.07 -19.34 -7.24
CA MET A 350 -1.51 -17.98 -6.89
C MET A 350 -1.38 -17.69 -5.38
N ILE A 351 -0.55 -18.48 -4.67
CA ILE A 351 -0.31 -18.31 -3.24
C ILE A 351 0.68 -17.16 -3.05
N TYR A 352 0.33 -16.21 -2.20
CA TYR A 352 1.15 -15.06 -1.87
C TYR A 352 2.02 -15.37 -0.64
N ASP A 353 3.31 -15.58 -0.90
CA ASP A 353 4.32 -15.83 0.13
C ASP A 353 5.62 -15.12 -0.27
N PRO A 354 5.68 -13.78 -0.11
CA PRO A 354 6.69 -12.96 -0.76
C PRO A 354 8.08 -13.29 -0.26
N VAL A 355 9.07 -13.16 -1.14
CA VAL A 355 10.49 -13.39 -0.82
C VAL A 355 11.36 -12.26 -1.32
N CYS A 356 12.41 -11.95 -0.57
CA CYS A 356 13.39 -10.96 -0.95
C CYS A 356 14.56 -11.65 -1.66
N GLY A 357 14.77 -11.31 -2.93
CA GLY A 357 15.89 -11.80 -3.72
C GLY A 357 17.23 -11.21 -3.27
N THR A 358 18.33 -11.83 -3.69
CA THR A 358 19.69 -11.31 -3.47
C THR A 358 19.97 -9.99 -4.20
N ASP A 359 19.14 -9.63 -5.17
CA ASP A 359 19.12 -8.34 -5.87
C ASP A 359 18.40 -7.23 -5.10
N GLY A 360 17.83 -7.53 -3.93
CA GLY A 360 17.04 -6.57 -3.15
C GLY A 360 15.64 -6.33 -3.71
N VAL A 361 15.17 -7.17 -4.65
CA VAL A 361 13.83 -7.09 -5.23
C VAL A 361 12.89 -8.08 -4.55
N THR A 362 11.63 -7.68 -4.35
CA THR A 362 10.60 -8.57 -3.78
C THR A 362 9.91 -9.35 -4.89
N TYR A 363 9.78 -10.66 -4.69
CA TYR A 363 9.09 -11.60 -5.57
C TYR A 363 7.85 -12.15 -4.84
N ALA A 364 6.80 -12.50 -5.57
CA ALA A 364 5.51 -12.97 -5.00
C ALA A 364 5.58 -14.31 -4.26
N SER A 365 6.54 -15.14 -4.63
CA SER A 365 6.85 -16.44 -4.05
C SER A 365 8.23 -16.93 -4.50
N ASP A 366 8.75 -17.95 -3.82
CA ASP A 366 9.93 -18.70 -4.27
C ASP A 366 9.79 -19.15 -5.74
N CYS A 367 8.59 -19.61 -6.13
CA CYS A 367 8.33 -20.01 -7.52
C CYS A 367 8.48 -18.84 -8.48
N SER A 368 7.99 -17.65 -8.12
CA SER A 368 8.10 -16.47 -8.97
C SER A 368 9.54 -15.97 -9.13
N LEU A 369 10.38 -16.10 -8.09
CA LEU A 369 11.82 -15.84 -8.16
C LEU A 369 12.52 -16.86 -9.09
N CYS A 370 12.19 -18.14 -8.96
CA CYS A 370 12.69 -19.18 -9.86
C CYS A 370 12.24 -18.98 -11.30
N ALA A 371 11.01 -18.53 -11.52
CA ALA A 371 10.50 -18.21 -12.85
C ALA A 371 11.26 -17.03 -13.47
N HIS A 372 11.56 -15.99 -12.68
CA HIS A 372 12.38 -14.86 -13.12
C HIS A 372 13.79 -15.31 -13.51
N ASN A 373 14.44 -16.14 -12.69
CA ASN A 373 15.74 -16.73 -13.01
C ASN A 373 15.75 -17.48 -14.35
N MET A 374 14.69 -18.26 -14.61
CA MET A 374 14.53 -18.99 -15.86
C MET A 374 14.31 -18.07 -17.07
N GLU A 375 13.42 -17.08 -16.94
CA GLU A 375 13.05 -16.16 -18.01
C GLU A 375 14.21 -15.25 -18.41
N HIS A 376 14.95 -14.74 -17.43
CA HIS A 376 16.03 -13.77 -17.64
C HIS A 376 17.43 -14.41 -17.64
N ARG A 377 17.53 -15.73 -17.47
CA ARG A 377 18.79 -16.47 -17.34
C ARG A 377 19.69 -15.90 -16.24
N THR A 378 19.09 -15.55 -15.11
CA THR A 378 19.78 -15.07 -13.91
C THR A 378 19.89 -16.18 -12.87
N ASN A 379 20.74 -15.98 -11.85
CA ASN A 379 20.94 -16.93 -10.75
C ASN A 379 20.79 -16.21 -9.40
N LEU A 380 19.65 -15.55 -9.22
CA LEU A 380 19.32 -14.84 -7.99
C LEU A 380 18.98 -15.85 -6.90
N GLY A 381 19.60 -15.68 -5.73
CA GLY A 381 19.26 -16.44 -4.54
C GLY A 381 18.12 -15.78 -3.76
N LYS A 382 17.64 -16.49 -2.74
CA LYS A 382 16.77 -15.90 -1.72
C LYS A 382 17.64 -15.33 -0.60
N ARG A 383 17.43 -14.04 -0.29
CA ARG A 383 18.08 -13.36 0.84
C ARG A 383 17.29 -13.59 2.13
N LYS A 384 15.97 -13.38 2.09
CA LYS A 384 15.07 -13.66 3.22
C LYS A 384 13.66 -14.01 2.76
N ASN A 385 12.89 -14.69 3.62
CA ASN A 385 11.44 -14.78 3.47
C ASN A 385 10.81 -13.41 3.82
N GLY A 386 9.68 -13.09 3.22
CA GLY A 386 9.04 -11.79 3.31
C GLY A 386 9.56 -10.77 2.29
N PRO A 387 8.91 -9.60 2.19
CA PRO A 387 9.33 -8.54 1.30
C PRO A 387 10.70 -7.96 1.67
N CYS A 388 11.38 -7.38 0.69
CA CYS A 388 12.57 -6.58 0.96
C CYS A 388 12.18 -5.31 1.74
N GLU A 389 12.98 -4.97 2.74
CA GLU A 389 12.85 -3.67 3.42
C GLU A 389 13.20 -2.55 2.44
N LYS A 390 12.42 -1.48 2.48
CA LYS A 390 12.85 -0.21 1.88
C LYS A 390 13.87 0.38 2.85
N ASP A 391 15.10 0.63 2.40
CA ASP A 391 16.06 1.42 3.16
C ASP A 391 15.40 2.75 3.55
N ILE A 392 15.05 2.93 4.83
CA ILE A 392 14.44 4.17 5.35
C ILE A 392 15.54 5.16 5.81
N THR A 393 16.80 4.90 5.46
CA THR A 393 17.99 5.59 5.99
C THR A 393 18.77 6.39 4.95
N ARG A 394 18.14 6.79 3.83
CA ARG A 394 18.82 7.62 2.82
C ARG A 394 18.18 8.97 2.60
#